data_AF-A0A5N9C3B5-F1
#
_entry.id   AF-A0A5N9C3B5-F1
#
_cell.length_a   1.000
_cell.length_b   1.000
_cell.length_c   1.000
_cell.angle_alpha   90.00
_cell.angle_beta   90.00
_cell.angle_gamma   90.00
#
_symmetry.space_group_name_H-M   'P 1'
#
loop_
_entity.id
_entity.type
_entity.pdbx_description
1 polymer ?
#
loop_
_entity_poly.entity_id
_entity_poly.type
_entity_poly.pdbx_seq_one_letter_code
_entity_poly.pdbx_strand_id
1 'polypeptide(L)'
;MNKLFIGSVKIMIRVYTDGSCLNNPGAGGWAAIILDKKSKMILKGGENNTTNNRMELMSVISGLESIADDEDVTIYSDSKYVINSVTLGWKRKANLDLWELLDQQLISKNVEWQWVKGHSGDKYNEEADQIAQSEADKIQNNINQPSYSQESLFKKVKMTHLDDNGEASMVNVASKEKTIRKAEAKCTVVVGAEVLKLIIDNQIKKGDVFSTANIAGIMAAKKASNLIPLCHTILLDKVGISFEIDQIHHQVHVTSVVESSERTGVEIEALVAASVAGITIYDMCKSVDKKIHIDNLHLVKKTGGKSGDFDIEKTG
;
A
#
# COMPACT_ATOMS: atom_id res chain seq x y z
N MET A 1 -6.08 5.97 51.80
CA MET A 1 -6.53 4.90 50.89
C MET A 1 -5.64 4.91 49.66
N ASN A 2 -4.90 3.82 49.48
CA ASN A 2 -3.90 3.64 48.42
C ASN A 2 -4.56 3.72 47.03
N LYS A 3 -4.09 4.63 46.17
CA LYS A 3 -4.31 4.53 44.73
C LYS A 3 -3.47 3.34 44.24
N LEU A 4 -4.12 2.21 43.97
CA LEU A 4 -3.52 1.16 43.16
C LEU A 4 -3.23 1.77 41.77
N PHE A 5 -1.96 1.94 41.46
CA PHE A 5 -1.51 2.00 40.07
C PHE A 5 -1.77 0.62 39.46
N ILE A 6 -2.85 0.50 38.69
CA ILE A 6 -2.98 -0.60 37.74
C ILE A 6 -2.08 -0.19 36.59
N GLY A 7 -0.83 -0.66 36.59
CA GLY A 7 0.02 -0.56 35.40
C GLY A 7 -0.74 -1.20 34.25
N SER A 8 -0.93 -0.47 33.15
CA SER A 8 -1.40 -1.06 31.91
C SER A 8 -0.49 -2.26 31.61
N VAL A 9 -1.06 -3.46 31.64
CA VAL A 9 -0.36 -4.66 31.14
C VAL A 9 -0.06 -4.36 29.68
N LYS A 10 1.20 -4.01 29.38
CA LYS A 10 1.64 -3.73 28.02
C LYS A 10 1.41 -5.02 27.22
N ILE A 11 0.61 -4.91 26.17
CA ILE A 11 0.05 -6.05 25.48
C ILE A 11 1.05 -6.42 24.41
N MET A 12 1.58 -7.64 24.51
CA MET A 12 2.63 -8.09 23.60
C MET A 12 2.01 -8.67 22.33
N ILE A 13 2.28 -8.05 21.19
CA ILE A 13 1.92 -8.56 19.86
C ILE A 13 2.84 -9.73 19.53
N ARG A 14 2.28 -10.81 18.99
CA ARG A 14 3.07 -11.97 18.56
C ARG A 14 3.08 -12.05 17.05
N VAL A 15 4.25 -12.14 16.47
CA VAL A 15 4.41 -12.27 15.02
C VAL A 15 5.16 -13.56 14.73
N TYR A 16 4.54 -14.47 13.97
CA TYR A 16 5.16 -15.70 13.51
C TYR A 16 5.59 -15.51 12.07
N THR A 17 6.86 -15.76 11.78
CA THR A 17 7.47 -15.40 10.50
C THR A 17 8.21 -16.58 9.91
N ASP A 18 8.06 -16.80 8.63
CA ASP A 18 8.81 -17.82 7.90
C ASP A 18 9.08 -17.39 6.45
N GLY A 19 10.15 -17.94 5.89
CA GLY A 19 10.57 -17.77 4.51
C GLY A 19 11.00 -19.09 3.89
N SER A 20 10.47 -19.36 2.69
CA SER A 20 10.76 -20.55 1.92
C SER A 20 11.38 -20.19 0.58
N CYS A 21 12.30 -21.02 0.09
CA CYS A 21 12.87 -20.87 -1.24
C CYS A 21 13.14 -22.22 -1.91
N LEU A 22 12.47 -22.44 -3.03
CA LEU A 22 12.65 -23.60 -3.89
C LEU A 22 13.90 -23.39 -4.76
N ASN A 23 14.72 -24.43 -4.88
CA ASN A 23 15.96 -24.42 -5.67
C ASN A 23 16.99 -23.33 -5.26
N ASN A 24 16.96 -22.86 -4.00
CA ASN A 24 17.77 -21.79 -3.40
C ASN A 24 19.20 -21.61 -3.98
N PRO A 25 19.48 -20.57 -4.81
CA PRO A 25 18.56 -19.48 -5.16
C PRO A 25 17.52 -19.86 -6.22
N GLY A 26 16.27 -19.46 -5.99
CA GLY A 26 15.16 -19.72 -6.91
C GLY A 26 13.86 -19.07 -6.43
N ALA A 27 12.73 -19.67 -6.79
CA ALA A 27 11.42 -19.17 -6.40
C ALA A 27 11.26 -19.17 -4.88
N GLY A 28 11.01 -18.00 -4.28
CA GLY A 28 10.84 -17.89 -2.83
C GLY A 28 9.55 -17.20 -2.44
N GLY A 29 9.04 -17.58 -1.27
CA GLY A 29 7.85 -17.03 -0.65
C GLY A 29 8.10 -16.76 0.83
N TRP A 30 7.37 -15.80 1.39
CA TRP A 30 7.48 -15.41 2.79
C TRP A 30 6.09 -15.16 3.39
N ALA A 31 5.98 -15.32 4.71
CA ALA A 31 4.74 -15.07 5.44
C ALA A 31 5.01 -14.49 6.83
N ALA A 32 4.12 -13.60 7.29
CA ALA A 32 4.08 -13.09 8.65
C ALA A 32 2.65 -13.16 9.19
N ILE A 33 2.45 -13.87 10.30
CA ILE A 33 1.17 -13.98 11.00
C ILE A 33 1.23 -13.14 12.26
N ILE A 34 0.43 -12.08 12.30
CA ILE A 34 0.39 -11.13 13.40
C ILE A 34 -0.84 -11.43 14.26
N LEU A 35 -0.62 -11.64 15.55
CA LEU A 35 -1.65 -11.92 16.54
C LEU A 35 -1.71 -10.79 17.56
N ASP A 36 -2.84 -10.08 17.56
CA ASP A 36 -3.21 -9.13 18.60
C ASP A 36 -4.34 -9.71 19.49
N LYS A 37 -4.87 -8.93 20.44
CA LYS A 37 -5.93 -9.40 21.38
C LYS A 37 -7.28 -9.75 20.74
N LYS A 38 -7.57 -9.23 19.55
CA LYS A 38 -8.89 -9.24 18.91
C LYS A 38 -8.85 -9.79 17.48
N SER A 39 -7.68 -9.86 16.86
CA SER A 39 -7.53 -10.12 15.45
C SER A 39 -6.26 -10.91 15.13
N LYS A 40 -6.34 -11.62 14.00
CA LYS A 40 -5.21 -12.27 13.35
C LYS A 40 -5.08 -11.67 11.96
N MET A 41 -3.91 -11.16 11.64
CA MET A 41 -3.57 -10.64 10.33
C MET A 41 -2.50 -11.53 9.68
N ILE A 42 -2.57 -11.69 8.36
CA ILE A 42 -1.62 -12.47 7.59
C ILE A 42 -1.07 -11.60 6.47
N LEU A 43 0.24 -11.39 6.48
CA LEU A 43 1.00 -10.78 5.40
C LEU A 43 1.80 -11.86 4.68
N LYS A 44 1.95 -11.74 3.37
CA LYS A 44 2.68 -12.70 2.56
C LYS A 44 3.11 -12.11 1.22
N GLY A 45 4.15 -12.68 0.63
CA GLY A 45 4.67 -12.30 -0.67
C GLY A 45 5.75 -13.27 -1.15
N GLY A 46 6.46 -12.92 -2.21
CA GLY A 46 7.53 -13.76 -2.75
C GLY A 46 8.27 -13.14 -3.93
N GLU A 47 9.37 -13.77 -4.33
CA GLU A 47 10.26 -13.34 -5.41
C GLU A 47 10.66 -14.52 -6.32
N ASN A 48 10.79 -14.29 -7.63
CA ASN A 48 11.11 -15.35 -8.61
C ASN A 48 12.53 -15.93 -8.46
N ASN A 49 13.49 -15.11 -8.03
CA ASN A 49 14.89 -15.51 -7.91
C ASN A 49 15.48 -14.86 -6.66
N THR A 50 15.38 -15.57 -5.55
CA THR A 50 15.78 -15.11 -4.23
C THR A 50 16.44 -16.23 -3.46
N THR A 51 16.71 -16.03 -2.17
CA THR A 51 17.24 -17.09 -1.30
C THR A 51 16.34 -17.29 -0.09
N ASN A 52 16.44 -18.45 0.57
CA ASN A 52 15.70 -18.70 1.81
C ASN A 52 15.96 -17.59 2.83
N ASN A 53 17.23 -17.25 3.06
CA ASN A 53 17.63 -16.21 4.01
C ASN A 53 17.06 -14.82 3.69
N ARG A 54 16.79 -14.50 2.41
CA ARG A 54 16.14 -13.24 2.04
C ARG A 54 14.66 -13.27 2.37
N MET A 55 13.97 -14.38 2.09
CA MET A 55 12.55 -14.53 2.40
C MET A 55 12.30 -14.51 3.91
N GLU A 56 13.21 -15.11 4.66
CA GLU A 56 13.22 -15.12 6.13
C GLU A 56 13.41 -13.73 6.73
N LEU A 57 14.22 -12.87 6.10
CA LEU A 57 14.35 -11.47 6.50
C LEU A 57 13.13 -10.66 6.12
N MET A 58 12.59 -10.88 4.91
CA MET A 58 11.44 -10.15 4.39
C MET A 58 10.19 -10.38 5.24
N SER A 59 9.93 -11.62 5.67
CA SER A 59 8.80 -11.92 6.56
C SER A 59 8.86 -11.12 7.87
N VAL A 60 10.04 -11.01 8.47
CA VAL A 60 10.24 -10.24 9.71
C VAL A 60 10.08 -8.74 9.48
N ILE A 61 10.68 -8.20 8.42
CA ILE A 61 10.60 -6.77 8.09
C ILE A 61 9.14 -6.38 7.83
N SER A 62 8.44 -7.10 6.96
CA SER A 62 7.04 -6.83 6.65
C SER A 62 6.13 -6.98 7.87
N GLY A 63 6.42 -7.94 8.75
CA GLY A 63 5.72 -8.08 10.04
C GLY A 63 5.91 -6.85 10.93
N LEU A 64 7.14 -6.37 11.11
CA LEU A 64 7.42 -5.21 11.97
C LEU A 64 6.90 -3.89 11.38
N GLU A 65 7.01 -3.68 10.06
CA GLU A 65 6.51 -2.47 9.38
C GLU A 65 5.00 -2.25 9.57
N SER A 66 4.25 -3.35 9.76
CA SER A 66 2.80 -3.29 9.96
C SER A 66 2.36 -2.93 11.39
N ILE A 67 3.31 -2.84 12.34
CA ILE A 67 3.05 -2.61 13.75
C ILE A 67 3.45 -1.18 14.14
N ALA A 68 2.71 -0.55 15.05
CA ALA A 68 3.04 0.79 15.56
C ALA A 68 4.35 0.80 16.38
N ASP A 69 4.96 1.97 16.58
CA ASP A 69 6.26 2.08 17.27
C ASP A 69 6.18 1.88 18.79
N ASP A 70 5.04 2.16 19.42
CA ASP A 70 4.86 2.12 20.87
C ASP A 70 4.45 0.74 21.41
N GLU A 71 4.21 -0.24 20.53
CA GLU A 71 3.80 -1.59 20.88
C GLU A 71 4.99 -2.54 21.13
N ASP A 72 4.84 -3.42 22.13
CA ASP A 72 5.82 -4.47 22.38
C ASP A 72 5.54 -5.66 21.46
N VAL A 73 6.57 -6.15 20.78
CA VAL A 73 6.46 -7.22 19.80
C VAL A 73 7.35 -8.39 20.18
N THR A 74 6.83 -9.61 20.05
CA THR A 74 7.64 -10.82 20.04
C THR A 74 7.63 -11.44 18.65
N ILE A 75 8.80 -11.55 18.04
CA ILE A 75 9.01 -12.30 16.80
C ILE A 75 9.30 -13.76 17.13
N TYR A 76 8.51 -14.66 16.53
CA TYR A 76 8.70 -16.10 16.54
C TYR A 76 9.16 -16.52 15.15
N SER A 77 10.37 -17.08 15.06
CA SER A 77 10.95 -17.58 13.81
C SER A 77 11.78 -18.81 14.09
N ASP A 78 11.74 -19.81 13.20
CA ASP A 78 12.66 -20.94 13.26
C ASP A 78 13.98 -20.71 12.53
N SER A 79 14.11 -19.56 11.85
CA SER A 79 15.29 -19.13 11.14
C SER A 79 16.44 -18.81 12.09
N LYS A 80 17.34 -19.78 12.25
CA LYS A 80 18.60 -19.56 12.98
C LYS A 80 19.43 -18.44 12.38
N TYR A 81 19.33 -18.22 11.07
CA TYR A 81 20.01 -17.13 10.40
C TYR A 81 19.53 -15.78 10.94
N VAL A 82 18.21 -15.56 11.02
CA VAL A 82 17.66 -14.31 11.57
C VAL A 82 17.93 -14.22 13.07
N ILE A 83 17.51 -15.22 13.84
CA ILE A 83 17.58 -15.18 15.31
C ILE A 83 19.01 -15.01 15.79
N ASN A 84 19.98 -15.79 15.30
CA ASN A 84 21.35 -15.69 15.79
C ASN A 84 22.06 -14.41 15.31
N SER A 85 21.68 -13.88 14.15
CA SER A 85 22.25 -12.60 13.67
C SER A 85 21.75 -11.40 14.45
N VAL A 86 20.57 -11.48 15.07
CA VAL A 86 20.04 -10.42 15.94
C VAL A 86 20.45 -10.63 17.40
N THR A 87 20.37 -11.86 17.92
CA THR A 87 20.57 -12.13 19.36
C THR A 87 22.01 -12.48 19.74
N LEU A 88 22.77 -13.13 18.84
CA LEU A 88 24.14 -13.60 19.09
C LEU A 88 25.20 -12.81 18.31
N GLY A 89 24.79 -11.77 17.58
CA GLY A 89 25.69 -10.90 16.84
C GLY A 89 26.48 -11.61 15.72
N TRP A 90 25.90 -12.63 15.08
CA TRP A 90 26.53 -13.25 13.92
C TRP A 90 26.84 -12.22 12.83
N LYS A 91 28.02 -12.33 12.22
CA LYS A 91 28.49 -11.34 11.24
C LYS A 91 27.63 -11.35 9.99
N ARG A 92 26.90 -10.26 9.75
CA ARG A 92 26.06 -10.02 8.56
C ARG A 92 26.94 -9.70 7.36
N LYS A 93 27.22 -10.69 6.51
CA LYS A 93 28.09 -10.55 5.31
C LYS A 93 27.32 -10.45 3.98
N ALA A 94 26.04 -10.76 3.99
CA ALA A 94 25.15 -10.78 2.83
C ALA A 94 23.77 -10.25 3.25
N ASN A 95 22.92 -9.91 2.26
CA ASN A 95 21.59 -9.33 2.48
C ASN A 95 21.64 -8.00 3.27
N LEU A 96 22.68 -7.19 3.02
CA LEU A 96 22.92 -5.95 3.76
C LEU A 96 21.78 -4.95 3.55
N ASP A 97 21.16 -4.97 2.37
CA ASP A 97 19.94 -4.22 2.03
C ASP A 97 18.79 -4.51 3.00
N LEU A 98 18.53 -5.80 3.27
CA LEU A 98 17.44 -6.21 4.16
C LEU A 98 17.82 -6.02 5.63
N TRP A 99 19.09 -6.20 6.00
CA TRP A 99 19.55 -5.92 7.35
C TRP A 99 19.44 -4.43 7.71
N GLU A 100 19.73 -3.53 6.76
CA GLU A 100 19.55 -2.09 6.97
C GLU A 100 18.07 -1.73 7.22
N LEU A 101 17.15 -2.30 6.44
CA LEU A 101 15.71 -2.13 6.65
C LEU A 101 15.26 -2.68 8.01
N LEU A 102 15.73 -3.86 8.39
CA LEU A 102 15.41 -4.45 9.68
C LEU A 102 15.96 -3.60 10.84
N ASP A 103 17.20 -3.13 10.75
CA ASP A 103 17.80 -2.29 11.78
C ASP A 103 17.03 -0.98 11.97
N GLN A 104 16.49 -0.38 10.90
CA GLN A 104 15.61 0.79 11.00
C GLN A 104 14.36 0.52 11.83
N GLN A 105 13.73 -0.66 11.67
CA GLN A 105 12.56 -1.06 12.47
C GLN A 105 12.90 -1.25 13.95
N LEU A 106 14.13 -1.68 14.26
CA LEU A 106 14.57 -1.93 15.64
C LEU A 106 14.96 -0.66 16.40
N ILE A 107 15.09 0.50 15.73
CA ILE A 107 15.39 1.78 16.40
C ILE A 107 14.21 2.25 17.25
N SER A 108 12.99 2.14 16.72
CA SER A 108 11.78 2.69 17.35
C SER A 108 10.97 1.67 18.13
N LYS A 109 11.21 0.35 17.94
CA LYS A 109 10.37 -0.72 18.48
C LYS A 109 11.06 -1.53 19.57
N ASN A 110 10.27 -1.93 20.57
CA ASN A 110 10.71 -2.90 21.56
C ASN A 110 10.39 -4.33 21.09
N VAL A 111 11.42 -5.04 20.60
CA VAL A 111 11.27 -6.36 19.99
C VAL A 111 11.96 -7.45 20.80
N GLU A 112 11.20 -8.44 21.23
CA GLU A 112 11.68 -9.71 21.77
C GLU A 112 11.77 -10.77 20.68
N TRP A 113 12.76 -11.66 20.77
CA TRP A 113 13.02 -12.69 19.77
C TRP A 113 12.90 -14.07 20.39
N GLN A 114 12.08 -14.92 19.78
CA GLN A 114 11.85 -16.29 20.22
C GLN A 114 12.16 -17.25 19.07
N TRP A 115 13.19 -18.08 19.26
CA TRP A 115 13.42 -19.18 18.34
C TRP A 115 12.40 -20.27 18.59
N VAL A 116 11.68 -20.65 17.54
CA VAL A 116 10.80 -21.81 17.54
C VAL A 116 11.42 -22.92 16.70
N LYS A 117 11.06 -24.17 16.99
CA LYS A 117 11.57 -25.29 16.21
C LYS A 117 10.64 -25.51 15.01
N GLY A 118 11.20 -25.52 13.80
CA GLY A 118 10.44 -25.85 12.59
C GLY A 118 9.76 -27.22 12.70
N HIS A 119 8.52 -27.30 12.20
CA HIS A 119 7.66 -28.50 12.21
C HIS A 119 7.50 -29.16 13.60
N SER A 120 7.39 -28.36 14.67
CA SER A 120 7.26 -28.86 16.04
C SER A 120 5.84 -28.82 16.61
N GLY A 121 4.80 -28.63 15.78
CA GLY A 121 3.41 -28.52 16.23
C GLY A 121 3.01 -27.12 16.70
N ASP A 122 3.85 -26.09 16.53
CA ASP A 122 3.42 -24.71 16.76
C ASP A 122 2.51 -24.30 15.61
N LYS A 123 1.22 -24.17 15.93
CA LYS A 123 0.16 -23.90 14.96
C LYS A 123 0.49 -22.71 14.04
N TYR A 124 1.04 -21.62 14.59
CA TYR A 124 1.22 -20.39 13.83
C TYR A 124 2.56 -20.37 13.10
N ASN A 125 3.59 -21.05 13.62
CA ASN A 125 4.82 -21.28 12.86
C ASN A 125 4.56 -22.21 11.67
N GLU A 126 3.83 -23.31 11.87
CA GLU A 126 3.47 -24.24 10.77
C GLU A 126 2.57 -23.58 9.74
N GLU A 127 1.70 -22.67 10.16
CA GLU A 127 0.88 -21.91 9.23
C GLU A 127 1.71 -20.89 8.43
N ALA A 128 2.67 -20.22 9.05
CA ALA A 128 3.59 -19.32 8.35
C ALA A 128 4.44 -20.10 7.31
N ASP A 129 4.96 -21.26 7.71
CA ASP A 129 5.70 -22.19 6.83
C ASP A 129 4.87 -22.64 5.63
N GLN A 130 3.65 -23.10 5.86
CA GLN A 130 2.75 -23.53 4.78
C GLN A 130 2.44 -22.40 3.81
N ILE A 131 2.24 -21.17 4.33
CA ILE A 131 1.97 -20.01 3.48
C ILE A 131 3.22 -19.65 2.67
N ALA A 132 4.39 -19.60 3.31
CA ALA A 132 5.66 -19.30 2.65
C ALA A 132 5.99 -20.32 1.55
N GLN A 133 5.85 -21.62 1.84
CA GLN A 133 5.98 -22.71 0.86
C GLN A 133 4.95 -22.58 -0.27
N SER A 134 3.68 -22.29 0.06
CA SER A 134 2.65 -22.10 -0.95
C SER A 134 2.95 -20.93 -1.89
N GLU A 135 3.48 -19.82 -1.39
CA GLU A 135 3.90 -18.69 -2.24
C GLU A 135 5.12 -19.05 -3.09
N ALA A 136 6.10 -19.79 -2.54
CA ALA A 136 7.25 -20.29 -3.31
C ALA A 136 6.82 -21.27 -4.41
N ASP A 137 5.95 -22.22 -4.11
CA ASP A 137 5.40 -23.20 -5.05
C ASP A 137 4.57 -22.52 -6.14
N LYS A 138 3.76 -21.51 -5.80
CA LYS A 138 3.03 -20.71 -6.80
C LYS A 138 4.00 -20.07 -7.79
N ILE A 139 5.10 -19.53 -7.29
CA ILE A 139 6.13 -18.90 -8.11
C ILE A 139 6.88 -19.95 -8.96
N GLN A 140 7.27 -21.09 -8.39
CA GLN A 140 7.98 -22.17 -9.10
C GLN A 140 7.11 -22.86 -10.15
N ASN A 141 5.82 -23.07 -9.88
CA ASN A 141 4.88 -23.65 -10.82
C ASN A 141 4.61 -22.71 -12.01
N ASN A 142 4.75 -21.40 -11.82
CA ASN A 142 4.76 -20.44 -12.92
C ASN A 142 6.04 -20.52 -13.79
N ILE A 143 7.13 -21.09 -13.27
CA ILE A 143 8.43 -21.24 -13.97
C ILE A 143 8.51 -22.55 -14.80
N ASN A 144 7.92 -23.66 -14.33
CA ASN A 144 8.17 -25.02 -14.87
C ASN A 144 7.23 -25.53 -15.99
N GLN A 145 6.44 -24.69 -16.66
CA GLN A 145 5.56 -25.15 -17.75
C GLN A 145 6.26 -25.15 -19.12
N PRO A 146 6.16 -26.23 -19.93
CA PRO A 146 6.83 -26.32 -21.24
C PRO A 146 6.22 -25.35 -22.25
N SER A 147 7.08 -24.77 -23.10
CA SER A 147 6.75 -23.74 -24.10
C SER A 147 5.77 -24.22 -25.18
N TYR A 148 4.48 -24.16 -24.90
CA TYR A 148 3.52 -23.60 -25.86
C TYR A 148 3.64 -22.09 -25.74
N SER A 149 4.00 -21.42 -26.84
CA SER A 149 4.30 -19.98 -26.96
C SER A 149 3.47 -19.12 -26.00
N GLN A 150 4.07 -18.70 -24.87
CA GLN A 150 3.77 -17.62 -23.90
C GLN A 150 2.31 -17.09 -23.69
N GLU A 151 1.26 -17.71 -24.21
CA GLU A 151 -0.07 -17.11 -24.36
C GLU A 151 -1.14 -17.67 -23.42
N SER A 152 -0.91 -18.76 -22.69
CA SER A 152 -2.03 -19.52 -22.13
C SER A 152 -2.17 -19.58 -20.61
N LEU A 153 -1.14 -19.31 -19.79
CA LEU A 153 -1.24 -19.50 -18.33
C LEU A 153 -0.88 -18.30 -17.46
N PHE A 154 -0.43 -17.20 -18.06
CA PHE A 154 -0.84 -15.90 -17.53
C PHE A 154 -2.33 -15.72 -17.86
N LYS A 155 -3.22 -16.08 -16.95
CA LYS A 155 -4.39 -15.20 -16.76
C LYS A 155 -3.87 -13.93 -16.07
N LYS A 156 -3.13 -13.18 -16.89
CA LYS A 156 -2.45 -11.92 -16.69
C LYS A 156 -3.13 -11.08 -15.59
N VAL A 157 -2.53 -10.98 -14.41
CA VAL A 157 -2.18 -9.62 -13.99
C VAL A 157 -1.01 -9.25 -14.87
N LYS A 158 -1.32 -8.84 -16.12
CA LYS A 158 -0.33 -8.20 -16.96
C LYS A 158 0.08 -7.01 -16.12
N MET A 159 1.31 -6.98 -15.60
CA MET A 159 1.90 -5.69 -15.29
C MET A 159 1.92 -4.97 -16.63
N THR A 160 0.91 -4.16 -16.82
CA THR A 160 0.58 -3.53 -18.09
C THR A 160 1.69 -2.59 -18.53
N HIS A 161 2.51 -2.16 -17.57
CA HIS A 161 3.47 -1.10 -17.73
C HIS A 161 4.91 -1.59 -17.89
N LEU A 162 5.15 -2.86 -18.25
CA LEU A 162 6.48 -3.40 -18.53
C LEU A 162 6.52 -4.00 -19.94
N ASP A 163 7.63 -3.83 -20.66
CA ASP A 163 7.90 -4.51 -21.93
C ASP A 163 8.48 -5.91 -21.72
N ASP A 164 8.77 -6.59 -22.83
CA ASP A 164 9.29 -7.96 -22.85
C ASP A 164 10.71 -8.08 -22.25
N ASN A 165 11.39 -6.96 -22.00
CA ASN A 165 12.69 -6.89 -21.33
C ASN A 165 12.58 -6.51 -19.84
N GLY A 166 11.37 -6.24 -19.33
CA GLY A 166 11.13 -5.78 -17.96
C GLY A 166 11.38 -4.28 -17.76
N GLU A 167 11.48 -3.50 -18.83
CA GLU A 167 11.58 -2.04 -18.76
C GLU A 167 10.19 -1.40 -18.73
N ALA A 168 10.07 -0.25 -18.08
CA ALA A 168 8.84 0.51 -18.01
C ALA A 168 8.34 0.89 -19.41
N SER A 169 7.19 0.36 -19.81
CA SER A 169 6.63 0.55 -21.15
C SER A 169 5.13 0.80 -21.11
N MET A 170 4.65 1.78 -21.87
CA MET A 170 3.23 2.12 -21.94
C MET A 170 2.46 1.04 -22.72
N VAL A 171 1.36 0.52 -22.14
CA VAL A 171 0.53 -0.51 -22.82
C VAL A 171 0.06 -0.02 -24.17
N ASN A 172 0.21 -0.83 -25.23
CA ASN A 172 -0.55 -0.58 -26.44
C ASN A 172 -2.06 -0.88 -26.21
N VAL A 173 -2.89 0.17 -26.26
CA VAL A 173 -4.35 0.05 -26.12
C VAL A 173 -5.10 0.14 -27.44
N ALA A 174 -4.43 0.26 -28.59
CA ALA A 174 -5.05 0.53 -29.89
C ALA A 174 -6.11 -0.50 -30.31
N SER A 175 -5.89 -1.78 -29.98
CA SER A 175 -6.81 -2.89 -30.27
C SER A 175 -8.02 -2.99 -29.34
N LYS A 176 -8.08 -2.17 -28.28
CA LYS A 176 -9.24 -2.13 -27.38
C LYS A 176 -10.32 -1.23 -27.97
N GLU A 177 -11.58 -1.59 -27.74
CA GLU A 177 -12.71 -0.75 -28.10
C GLU A 177 -12.83 0.45 -27.15
N LYS A 178 -13.35 1.56 -27.70
CA LYS A 178 -13.73 2.72 -26.89
C LYS A 178 -15.03 2.40 -26.16
N THR A 179 -15.06 2.64 -24.86
CA THR A 179 -16.24 2.46 -24.02
C THR A 179 -16.35 3.65 -23.08
N ILE A 180 -17.55 3.97 -22.60
CA ILE A 180 -17.71 4.95 -21.52
C ILE A 180 -17.04 4.39 -20.27
N ARG A 181 -16.18 5.21 -19.67
CA ARG A 181 -15.42 4.88 -18.47
C ARG A 181 -15.58 6.01 -17.48
N LYS A 182 -15.75 5.64 -16.22
CA LYS A 182 -15.91 6.57 -15.12
C LYS A 182 -15.05 6.15 -13.96
N ALA A 183 -14.41 7.10 -13.30
CA ALA A 183 -13.69 6.88 -12.05
C ALA A 183 -14.07 7.95 -11.03
N GLU A 184 -14.19 7.55 -9.78
CA GLU A 184 -14.38 8.40 -8.62
C GLU A 184 -13.25 8.17 -7.63
N ALA A 185 -12.60 9.24 -7.19
CA ALA A 185 -11.54 9.20 -6.19
C ALA A 185 -11.77 10.27 -5.11
N LYS A 186 -11.35 9.96 -3.88
CA LYS A 186 -11.52 10.84 -2.72
C LYS A 186 -10.20 11.08 -2.01
N CYS A 187 -10.08 12.23 -1.34
CA CYS A 187 -9.12 12.47 -0.27
C CYS A 187 -9.74 13.37 0.81
N THR A 188 -9.10 13.42 1.97
CA THR A 188 -9.52 14.25 3.10
C THR A 188 -8.42 15.26 3.41
N VAL A 189 -8.78 16.55 3.51
CA VAL A 189 -7.86 17.59 3.97
C VAL A 189 -8.23 17.97 5.39
N VAL A 190 -7.40 17.60 6.35
CA VAL A 190 -7.58 17.95 7.76
C VAL A 190 -6.98 19.33 7.98
N VAL A 191 -7.84 20.32 8.22
CA VAL A 191 -7.44 21.73 8.26
C VAL A 191 -7.44 22.34 9.68
N GLY A 192 -8.19 21.73 10.61
CA GLY A 192 -8.35 22.26 11.97
C GLY A 192 -9.43 23.35 12.07
N ALA A 193 -9.91 23.59 13.29
CA ALA A 193 -11.10 24.40 13.54
C ALA A 193 -10.98 25.86 13.06
N GLU A 194 -9.82 26.49 13.29
CA GLU A 194 -9.57 27.89 12.93
C GLU A 194 -9.59 28.06 11.40
N VAL A 195 -8.83 27.23 10.68
CA VAL A 195 -8.77 27.26 9.23
C VAL A 195 -10.13 26.95 8.63
N LEU A 196 -10.84 25.93 9.15
CA LEU A 196 -12.16 25.56 8.63
C LEU A 196 -13.16 26.70 8.77
N LYS A 197 -13.15 27.40 9.91
CA LYS A 197 -14.00 28.58 10.11
C LYS A 197 -13.70 29.67 9.07
N LEU A 198 -12.43 29.98 8.82
CA LEU A 198 -12.05 30.96 7.80
C LEU A 198 -12.46 30.53 6.38
N ILE A 199 -12.42 29.23 6.08
CA ILE A 199 -12.92 28.70 4.80
C ILE A 199 -14.44 28.92 4.68
N ILE A 200 -15.22 28.56 5.70
CA ILE A 200 -16.68 28.72 5.71
C ILE A 200 -17.07 30.19 5.59
N ASP A 201 -16.38 31.07 6.32
CA ASP A 201 -16.65 32.51 6.33
C ASP A 201 -16.08 33.23 5.09
N ASN A 202 -15.38 32.51 4.21
CA ASN A 202 -14.67 33.04 3.03
C ASN A 202 -13.67 34.17 3.37
N GLN A 203 -12.93 34.00 4.47
CA GLN A 203 -11.97 34.99 5.01
C GLN A 203 -10.50 34.59 4.81
N ILE A 204 -10.23 33.56 4.00
CA ILE A 204 -8.86 33.22 3.60
C ILE A 204 -8.29 34.34 2.72
N LYS A 205 -7.14 34.90 3.13
CA LYS A 205 -6.51 36.06 2.46
C LYS A 205 -6.23 35.86 0.96
N LYS A 206 -6.00 34.60 0.55
CA LYS A 206 -5.71 34.24 -0.84
C LYS A 206 -6.96 34.18 -1.74
N GLY A 207 -8.15 34.31 -1.16
CA GLY A 207 -9.42 34.26 -1.89
C GLY A 207 -10.17 32.96 -1.69
N ASP A 208 -11.10 32.69 -2.61
CA ASP A 208 -11.99 31.52 -2.56
C ASP A 208 -11.20 30.21 -2.75
N VAL A 209 -11.17 29.43 -1.67
CA VAL A 209 -10.43 28.17 -1.59
C VAL A 209 -11.01 27.10 -2.52
N PHE A 210 -12.33 26.91 -2.50
CA PHE A 210 -12.97 25.83 -3.26
C PHE A 210 -13.03 26.12 -4.75
N SER A 211 -13.27 27.37 -5.14
CA SER A 211 -13.20 27.76 -6.55
C SER A 211 -11.79 27.53 -7.12
N THR A 212 -10.75 27.90 -6.36
CA THR A 212 -9.36 27.69 -6.77
C THR A 212 -9.00 26.20 -6.82
N ALA A 213 -9.37 25.43 -5.79
CA ALA A 213 -9.13 23.99 -5.74
C ALA A 213 -9.88 23.22 -6.83
N ASN A 214 -11.10 23.64 -7.18
CA ASN A 214 -11.88 23.05 -8.28
C ASN A 214 -11.15 23.21 -9.62
N ILE A 215 -10.72 24.44 -9.94
CA ILE A 215 -9.98 24.72 -11.18
C ILE A 215 -8.67 23.92 -11.20
N ALA A 216 -7.94 23.90 -10.09
CA ALA A 216 -6.68 23.15 -9.99
C ALA A 216 -6.88 21.65 -10.21
N GLY A 217 -7.90 21.04 -9.58
CA GLY A 217 -8.25 19.63 -9.79
C GLY A 217 -8.64 19.32 -11.24
N ILE A 218 -9.44 20.17 -11.88
CA ILE A 218 -9.82 20.01 -13.31
C ILE A 218 -8.59 20.10 -14.22
N MET A 219 -7.69 21.06 -13.96
CA MET A 219 -6.46 21.21 -14.73
C MET A 219 -5.51 20.01 -14.51
N ALA A 220 -5.45 19.49 -13.30
CA ALA A 220 -4.60 18.35 -12.95
C ALA A 220 -5.07 17.07 -13.64
N ALA A 221 -6.37 16.80 -13.66
CA ALA A 221 -6.94 15.67 -14.39
C ALA A 221 -6.48 15.66 -15.86
N LYS A 222 -6.56 16.81 -16.54
CA LYS A 222 -6.14 16.98 -17.94
C LYS A 222 -4.63 16.82 -18.15
N LYS A 223 -3.84 16.93 -17.09
CA LYS A 223 -2.36 16.83 -17.11
C LYS A 223 -1.86 15.53 -16.48
N ALA A 224 -2.74 14.58 -16.15
CA ALA A 224 -2.34 13.36 -15.44
C ALA A 224 -1.23 12.59 -16.18
N SER A 225 -1.32 12.45 -17.50
CA SER A 225 -0.29 11.79 -18.32
C SER A 225 1.06 12.51 -18.37
N ASN A 226 1.10 13.81 -18.04
CA ASN A 226 2.37 14.55 -17.91
C ASN A 226 3.04 14.30 -16.55
N LEU A 227 2.28 13.84 -15.56
CA LEU A 227 2.75 13.61 -14.19
C LEU A 227 3.06 12.14 -13.92
N ILE A 228 2.25 11.23 -14.50
CA ILE A 228 2.36 9.79 -14.27
C ILE A 228 2.99 9.14 -15.52
N PRO A 229 4.26 8.69 -15.47
CA PRO A 229 5.09 8.44 -16.66
C PRO A 229 4.53 7.46 -17.70
N LEU A 230 3.70 6.51 -17.30
CA LEU A 230 3.23 5.42 -18.17
C LEU A 230 1.73 5.48 -18.46
N CYS A 231 1.08 6.59 -18.09
CA CYS A 231 -0.32 6.84 -18.42
C CYS A 231 -0.48 7.32 -19.86
N HIS A 232 -1.52 6.83 -20.53
CA HIS A 232 -1.93 7.35 -21.83
C HIS A 232 -2.44 8.78 -21.68
N THR A 233 -2.25 9.60 -22.72
CA THR A 233 -3.04 10.82 -22.86
C THR A 233 -4.47 10.45 -23.24
N ILE A 234 -5.41 10.77 -22.36
CA ILE A 234 -6.84 10.47 -22.52
C ILE A 234 -7.61 11.77 -22.79
N LEU A 235 -8.48 11.76 -23.80
CA LEU A 235 -9.44 12.86 -24.00
C LEU A 235 -10.58 12.71 -22.98
N LEU A 236 -10.68 13.66 -22.05
CA LEU A 236 -11.69 13.63 -20.98
C LEU A 236 -12.99 14.27 -21.45
N ASP A 237 -14.11 13.59 -21.25
CA ASP A 237 -15.45 14.09 -21.57
C ASP A 237 -15.97 14.99 -20.44
N LYS A 238 -15.69 14.60 -19.18
CA LYS A 238 -16.11 15.34 -18.00
C LYS A 238 -15.12 15.19 -16.85
N VAL A 239 -14.90 16.28 -16.13
CA VAL A 239 -14.20 16.30 -14.85
C VAL A 239 -15.05 17.12 -13.89
N GLY A 240 -15.40 16.56 -12.75
CA GLY A 240 -16.10 17.25 -11.67
C GLY A 240 -15.35 17.07 -10.36
N ILE A 241 -15.25 18.16 -9.58
CA ILE A 241 -14.72 18.16 -8.22
C ILE A 241 -15.81 18.67 -7.29
N SER A 242 -16.03 17.99 -6.18
CA SER A 242 -16.94 18.42 -5.13
C SER A 242 -16.27 18.41 -3.77
N PHE A 243 -16.74 19.29 -2.90
CA PHE A 243 -16.21 19.48 -1.56
C PHE A 243 -17.33 19.32 -0.55
N GLU A 244 -17.08 18.56 0.51
CA GLU A 244 -17.98 18.43 1.65
C GLU A 244 -17.23 18.84 2.92
N ILE A 245 -17.86 19.68 3.72
CA ILE A 245 -17.28 20.18 4.97
C ILE A 245 -17.75 19.32 6.13
N ASP A 246 -16.80 18.74 6.84
CA ASP A 246 -17.03 18.06 8.11
C ASP A 246 -16.59 18.98 9.25
N GLN A 247 -17.58 19.66 9.84
CA GLN A 247 -17.35 20.60 10.95
C GLN A 247 -16.97 19.88 12.25
N ILE A 248 -17.35 18.61 12.41
CA ILE A 248 -17.13 17.84 13.64
C ILE A 248 -15.65 17.46 13.73
N HIS A 249 -15.09 16.96 12.64
CA HIS A 249 -13.68 16.54 12.57
C HIS A 249 -12.75 17.61 11.98
N HIS A 250 -13.29 18.79 11.67
CA HIS A 250 -12.56 19.94 11.15
C HIS A 250 -11.78 19.67 9.85
N GLN A 251 -12.45 19.03 8.90
CA GLN A 251 -11.85 18.54 7.66
C GLN A 251 -12.73 18.84 6.44
N VAL A 252 -12.12 18.77 5.27
CA VAL A 252 -12.79 18.89 3.97
C VAL A 252 -12.61 17.59 3.19
N HIS A 253 -13.71 16.94 2.82
CA HIS A 253 -13.69 15.81 1.91
C HIS A 253 -13.71 16.31 0.47
N VAL A 254 -12.70 15.90 -0.31
CA VAL A 254 -12.59 16.21 -1.73
C VAL A 254 -12.99 14.96 -2.49
N THR A 255 -13.97 15.08 -3.38
CA THR A 255 -14.35 14.02 -4.32
C THR A 255 -14.09 14.49 -5.74
N SER A 256 -13.46 13.65 -6.54
CA SER A 256 -13.26 13.87 -7.97
C SER A 256 -13.97 12.78 -8.76
N VAL A 257 -14.61 13.17 -9.86
CA VAL A 257 -15.28 12.27 -10.78
C VAL A 257 -14.83 12.60 -12.20
N VAL A 258 -14.25 11.61 -12.88
CA VAL A 258 -13.75 11.75 -14.25
C VAL A 258 -14.45 10.76 -15.15
N GLU A 259 -14.85 11.22 -16.34
CA GLU A 259 -15.51 10.40 -17.37
C GLU A 259 -14.80 10.59 -18.72
N SER A 260 -14.68 9.49 -19.47
CA SER A 260 -14.13 9.49 -20.82
C SER A 260 -14.66 8.32 -21.65
N SER A 261 -14.83 8.55 -22.95
CA SER A 261 -15.21 7.55 -23.95
C SER A 261 -13.98 7.01 -24.68
N GLU A 262 -13.07 6.37 -23.94
CA GLU A 262 -11.76 5.94 -24.45
C GLU A 262 -11.44 4.46 -24.20
N ARG A 263 -10.25 4.05 -24.67
CA ARG A 263 -9.77 2.66 -24.66
C ARG A 263 -9.17 2.20 -23.33
N THR A 264 -8.90 3.13 -22.43
CA THR A 264 -8.28 2.89 -21.12
C THR A 264 -9.02 3.66 -20.04
N GLY A 265 -8.94 3.17 -18.80
CA GLY A 265 -9.60 3.76 -17.63
C GLY A 265 -9.05 5.14 -17.27
N VAL A 266 -9.82 5.85 -16.45
CA VAL A 266 -9.53 7.22 -15.98
C VAL A 266 -9.27 7.29 -14.48
N GLU A 267 -8.84 6.16 -13.89
CA GLU A 267 -8.56 6.05 -12.44
C GLU A 267 -7.49 7.04 -12.00
N ILE A 268 -6.44 7.20 -12.81
CA ILE A 268 -5.31 8.07 -12.50
C ILE A 268 -5.71 9.54 -12.61
N GLU A 269 -6.49 9.91 -13.61
CA GLU A 269 -7.01 11.26 -13.75
C GLU A 269 -7.85 11.67 -12.54
N ALA A 270 -8.70 10.78 -12.02
CA ALA A 270 -9.46 11.03 -10.79
C ALA A 270 -8.53 11.19 -9.58
N LEU A 271 -7.61 10.25 -9.35
CA LEU A 271 -6.66 10.32 -8.22
C LEU A 271 -5.81 11.59 -8.24
N VAL A 272 -5.27 11.95 -9.41
CA VAL A 272 -4.49 13.17 -9.61
C VAL A 272 -5.34 14.42 -9.36
N ALA A 273 -6.60 14.43 -9.82
CA ALA A 273 -7.51 15.55 -9.60
C ALA A 273 -7.81 15.78 -8.12
N ALA A 274 -8.18 14.73 -7.38
CA ALA A 274 -8.42 14.80 -5.94
C ALA A 274 -7.17 15.24 -5.17
N SER A 275 -6.01 14.66 -5.50
CA SER A 275 -4.73 14.99 -4.87
C SER A 275 -4.38 16.48 -5.05
N VAL A 276 -4.42 16.99 -6.28
CA VAL A 276 -4.05 18.38 -6.56
C VAL A 276 -5.07 19.38 -6.00
N ALA A 277 -6.37 19.04 -6.01
CA ALA A 277 -7.37 19.84 -5.32
C ALA A 277 -7.08 19.92 -3.80
N GLY A 278 -6.73 18.80 -3.16
CA GLY A 278 -6.29 18.79 -1.76
C GLY A 278 -5.03 19.61 -1.50
N ILE A 279 -4.00 19.47 -2.34
CA ILE A 279 -2.76 20.27 -2.27
C ILE A 279 -3.06 21.76 -2.45
N THR A 280 -4.04 22.11 -3.28
CA THR A 280 -4.45 23.50 -3.49
C THR A 280 -5.13 24.07 -2.25
N ILE A 281 -6.00 23.30 -1.58
CA ILE A 281 -6.58 23.69 -0.29
C ILE A 281 -5.45 23.94 0.73
N TYR A 282 -4.46 23.06 0.80
CA TYR A 282 -3.27 23.27 1.64
C TYR A 282 -2.56 24.59 1.27
N ASP A 283 -2.24 24.83 0.00
CA ASP A 283 -1.52 26.04 -0.41
C ASP A 283 -2.28 27.33 -0.04
N MET A 284 -3.60 27.31 -0.22
CA MET A 284 -4.49 28.42 0.10
C MET A 284 -4.53 28.74 1.61
N CYS A 285 -4.36 27.72 2.45
CA CYS A 285 -4.58 27.83 3.89
C CYS A 285 -3.31 27.77 4.75
N LYS A 286 -2.17 27.30 4.23
CA LYS A 286 -0.93 27.03 5.00
C LYS A 286 -0.32 28.23 5.75
N SER A 287 -0.76 29.46 5.41
CA SER A 287 -0.33 30.66 6.13
C SER A 287 -1.04 30.85 7.47
N VAL A 288 -2.19 30.21 7.65
CA VAL A 288 -2.96 30.21 8.90
C VAL A 288 -2.45 29.10 9.82
N ASP A 289 -2.41 27.86 9.33
CA ASP A 289 -1.83 26.73 10.05
C ASP A 289 -0.99 25.86 9.09
N LYS A 290 0.20 25.44 9.54
CA LYS A 290 1.10 24.56 8.79
C LYS A 290 0.87 23.07 9.08
N LYS A 291 0.06 22.73 10.09
CA LYS A 291 -0.28 21.34 10.48
C LYS A 291 -1.32 20.69 9.56
N ILE A 292 -1.84 21.42 8.58
CA ILE A 292 -2.75 20.90 7.57
C ILE A 292 -2.11 19.69 6.91
N HIS A 293 -2.86 18.59 6.78
CA HIS A 293 -2.39 17.38 6.11
C HIS A 293 -3.50 16.78 5.24
N ILE A 294 -3.11 15.91 4.32
CA ILE A 294 -3.99 15.27 3.36
C ILE A 294 -3.91 13.77 3.59
N ASP A 295 -5.05 13.17 3.90
CA ASP A 295 -5.18 11.74 4.20
C ASP A 295 -6.11 11.06 3.20
N ASN A 296 -6.13 9.73 3.27
CA ASN A 296 -7.14 8.88 2.64
C ASN A 296 -7.33 9.16 1.15
N LEU A 297 -6.24 9.38 0.39
CA LEU A 297 -6.32 9.44 -1.07
C LEU A 297 -6.52 8.04 -1.63
N HIS A 298 -7.68 7.77 -2.22
CA HIS A 298 -8.00 6.45 -2.77
C HIS A 298 -9.05 6.51 -3.89
N LEU A 299 -9.12 5.45 -4.67
CA LEU A 299 -10.19 5.23 -5.65
C LEU A 299 -11.41 4.67 -4.91
N VAL A 300 -12.57 5.29 -5.11
CA VAL A 300 -13.85 4.86 -4.51
C VAL A 300 -14.56 3.91 -5.46
N LYS A 301 -14.64 4.29 -6.73
CA LYS A 301 -15.42 3.57 -7.72
C LYS A 301 -14.81 3.71 -9.09
N LYS A 302 -14.91 2.67 -9.91
CA LYS A 302 -14.78 2.80 -11.35
C LYS A 302 -15.78 1.93 -12.09
N THR A 303 -16.15 2.37 -13.28
CA THR A 303 -16.98 1.58 -14.19
C THR A 303 -16.43 1.58 -15.60
N GLY A 304 -16.74 0.50 -16.33
CA GLY A 304 -16.41 0.35 -17.73
C GLY A 304 -15.03 -0.26 -18.00
N GLY A 305 -14.91 -0.93 -19.15
CA GLY A 305 -13.73 -1.69 -19.56
C GLY A 305 -13.75 -3.16 -19.15
N LYS A 306 -12.76 -3.90 -19.65
CA LYS A 306 -12.69 -5.37 -19.46
C LYS A 306 -12.47 -5.83 -18.02
N SER A 307 -11.93 -4.99 -17.14
CA SER A 307 -11.68 -5.35 -15.74
C SER A 307 -12.96 -5.39 -14.89
N GLY A 308 -14.10 -4.98 -15.44
CA GLY A 308 -15.32 -4.81 -14.69
C GLY A 308 -15.32 -3.58 -13.80
N ASP A 309 -16.45 -3.40 -13.11
CA ASP A 309 -16.69 -2.31 -12.19
C ASP A 309 -16.05 -2.62 -10.83
N PHE A 310 -15.58 -1.59 -10.15
CA PHE A 310 -15.05 -1.64 -8.80
C PHE A 310 -15.77 -0.61 -7.95
N ASP A 311 -16.06 -0.96 -6.69
CA ASP A 311 -16.76 -0.11 -5.73
C ASP A 311 -16.28 -0.50 -4.32
N ILE A 312 -15.55 0.39 -3.65
CA ILE A 312 -14.87 0.11 -2.38
C ILE A 312 -15.85 -0.26 -1.26
N GLU A 313 -17.09 0.22 -1.33
CA GLU A 313 -18.15 -0.05 -0.35
C GLU A 313 -18.82 -1.42 -0.56
N LYS A 314 -18.58 -2.09 -1.70
CA LYS A 314 -19.17 -3.40 -2.03
C LYS A 314 -18.20 -4.56 -1.89
N THR A 315 -16.94 -4.29 -1.63
CA THR A 315 -15.92 -5.29 -1.32
C THR A 315 -16.00 -5.66 0.16
N GLY A 316 -16.86 -6.63 0.48
CA GLY A 316 -16.96 -7.30 1.78
C GLY A 316 -17.00 -8.81 1.61
#